data_AF-A0A6C8H0D6-F1
#
_entry.id   AF-A0A6C8H0D6-F1
#
_cell.length_a   1.000
_cell.length_b   1.000
_cell.length_c   1.000
_cell.angle_alpha   90.00
_cell.angle_beta   90.00
_cell.angle_gamma   90.00
#
_symmetry.space_group_name_H-M   'P 1'
#
loop_
_entity.id
_entity.type
_entity.pdbx_description
1 polymer ?
#
loop_
_entity_poly.entity_id
_entity_poly.type
_entity_poly.pdbx_seq_one_letter_code
_entity_poly.pdbx_strand_id
1 'polypeptide(L)'
;MVSQNISAIGDSYLGVYENVVAVYTDFYQAFSDILSKMGGWLLPGKDGNTVKLDVTSLKNDLNSLVNKYNQINSNTVLFPAQSGSGVKVATEAEARQWLSELNLPNSCLKSYGSGYVVTVDLTPLQKMVQDIDGLGAPGKDSKLEMDNAKYQAWQSGFKAQEENLKTTLQTLTQKYSNANSLYDNLVKVLSSTISSSLETAKSFLQG
;
A
#
# COMPACT_ATOMS: atom_id res chain seq x y z
N MET A 1 0.80 13.94 31.74
CA MET A 1 1.21 14.83 30.63
C MET A 1 2.25 14.18 29.73
N VAL A 2 3.52 14.00 30.15
CA VAL A 2 4.59 13.42 29.29
C VAL A 2 4.28 11.99 28.82
N SER A 3 3.94 11.07 29.75
CA SER A 3 3.60 9.69 29.40
C SER A 3 2.35 9.60 28.52
N GLN A 4 1.34 10.45 28.76
CA GLN A 4 0.14 10.52 27.92
C GLN A 4 0.45 10.99 26.49
N ASN A 5 1.35 11.96 26.32
CA ASN A 5 1.74 12.46 25.01
C ASN A 5 2.59 11.44 24.24
N ILE A 6 3.52 10.72 24.90
CA ILE A 6 4.22 9.59 24.27
C ILE A 6 3.23 8.52 23.83
N SER A 7 2.36 8.06 24.74
CA SER A 7 1.42 6.98 24.43
C SER A 7 0.49 7.37 23.28
N ALA A 8 0.04 8.63 23.23
CA ALA A 8 -0.75 9.13 22.11
C ALA A 8 0.03 9.10 20.78
N ILE A 9 1.32 9.45 20.76
CA ILE A 9 2.15 9.40 19.54
C ILE A 9 2.46 7.95 19.15
N GLY A 10 2.74 7.08 20.11
CA GLY A 10 2.96 5.65 19.87
C GLY A 10 1.72 4.99 19.28
N ASP A 11 0.58 5.10 19.97
CA ASP A 11 -0.62 4.37 19.59
C ASP A 11 -1.37 4.99 18.40
N SER A 12 -1.42 6.33 18.32
CA SER A 12 -2.25 7.03 17.32
C SER A 12 -1.48 7.43 16.07
N TYR A 13 -0.14 7.42 16.08
CA TYR A 13 0.68 7.83 14.94
C TYR A 13 1.59 6.69 14.48
N LEU A 14 2.45 6.16 15.35
CA LEU A 14 3.37 5.07 14.97
C LEU A 14 2.60 3.77 14.65
N GLY A 15 1.65 3.38 15.50
CA GLY A 15 0.84 2.17 15.29
C GLY A 15 -0.01 2.20 14.01
N VAL A 16 -0.43 3.39 13.56
CA VAL A 16 -1.09 3.54 12.26
C VAL A 16 -0.10 3.28 11.12
N TYR A 17 1.11 3.85 11.20
CA TYR A 17 2.13 3.61 10.18
C TYR A 17 2.60 2.15 10.12
N GLU A 18 2.68 1.46 11.26
CA GLU A 18 2.94 0.01 11.32
C GLU A 18 1.86 -0.77 10.56
N ASN A 19 0.58 -0.47 10.81
CA ASN A 19 -0.53 -1.08 10.09
C ASN A 19 -0.48 -0.79 8.58
N VAL A 20 -0.20 0.46 8.20
CA VAL A 20 -0.07 0.88 6.80
C VAL A 20 0.98 0.05 6.08
N VAL A 21 2.19 -0.06 6.63
CA VAL A 21 3.29 -0.80 6.00
C VAL A 21 2.98 -2.30 5.93
N ALA A 22 2.41 -2.88 6.98
CA ALA A 22 2.03 -4.29 6.98
C ALA A 22 1.02 -4.61 5.87
N VAL A 23 -0.10 -3.89 5.82
CA VAL A 23 -1.15 -4.09 4.81
C VAL A 23 -0.63 -3.86 3.39
N TYR A 24 0.17 -2.81 3.18
CA TYR A 24 0.69 -2.51 1.83
C TYR A 24 1.76 -3.51 1.37
N THR A 25 2.53 -4.08 2.30
CA THR A 25 3.50 -5.14 2.02
C THR A 25 2.79 -6.40 1.53
N ASP A 26 1.75 -6.85 2.23
CA ASP A 26 0.96 -8.02 1.83
C ASP A 26 0.21 -7.79 0.50
N PHE A 27 -0.25 -6.56 0.27
CA PHE A 27 -0.81 -6.16 -1.02
C PHE A 27 0.21 -6.27 -2.16
N TYR A 28 1.40 -5.70 -1.97
CA TYR A 28 2.45 -5.74 -2.98
C TYR A 28 2.98 -7.15 -3.22
N GLN A 29 3.03 -8.00 -2.18
CA GLN A 29 3.37 -9.42 -2.33
C GLN A 29 2.35 -10.14 -3.19
N ALA A 30 1.04 -9.95 -2.93
CA ALA A 30 -0.01 -10.56 -3.75
C ALA A 30 0.03 -10.10 -5.21
N PHE A 31 0.45 -8.86 -5.47
CA PHE A 31 0.72 -8.37 -6.83
C PHE A 31 1.97 -9.02 -7.44
N SER A 32 3.05 -9.15 -6.67
CA SER A 32 4.30 -9.80 -7.11
C SER A 32 4.07 -11.28 -7.48
N ASP A 33 3.18 -11.97 -6.77
CA ASP A 33 2.78 -13.34 -7.09
C ASP A 33 2.12 -13.43 -8.47
N ILE A 34 1.40 -12.40 -8.92
CA ILE A 34 0.84 -12.33 -10.29
C ILE A 34 1.95 -12.12 -11.31
N LEU A 35 2.91 -11.22 -11.04
CA LEU A 35 4.05 -10.98 -11.92
C LEU A 35 4.85 -12.26 -12.18
N SER A 36 4.99 -13.12 -11.17
CA SER A 36 5.68 -14.40 -11.29
C SER A 36 5.07 -15.34 -12.34
N LYS A 37 3.77 -15.19 -12.63
CA LYS A 37 3.04 -16.00 -13.62
C LYS A 37 3.16 -15.46 -15.05
N MET A 38 3.60 -14.22 -15.23
CA MET A 38 3.63 -13.56 -16.55
C MET A 38 4.48 -14.30 -17.58
N GLY A 39 5.58 -14.94 -17.15
CA GLY A 39 6.40 -15.76 -18.04
C GLY A 39 5.64 -16.92 -18.68
N GLY A 40 4.68 -17.51 -17.96
CA GLY A 40 3.81 -18.58 -18.48
C GLY A 40 2.65 -18.08 -19.35
N TRP A 41 2.31 -16.80 -19.25
CA TRP A 41 1.26 -16.17 -20.07
C TRP A 41 1.78 -15.56 -21.37
N LEU A 42 3.10 -15.46 -21.54
CA LEU A 42 3.73 -15.02 -22.77
C LEU A 42 4.20 -16.22 -23.59
N LEU A 43 3.53 -16.48 -24.70
CA LEU A 43 3.80 -17.58 -25.60
C LEU A 43 4.42 -17.09 -26.91
N PRO A 44 5.21 -17.94 -27.61
CA PRO A 44 5.63 -17.67 -28.97
C PRO A 44 4.42 -17.42 -29.89
N GLY A 45 4.54 -16.44 -30.80
CA GLY A 45 3.56 -16.20 -31.85
C GLY A 45 3.70 -17.20 -33.01
N LYS A 46 3.08 -16.88 -34.14
CA LYS A 46 3.15 -17.70 -35.36
C LYS A 46 4.51 -17.64 -36.06
N ASP A 47 5.29 -16.60 -35.78
CA ASP A 47 6.60 -16.33 -36.37
C ASP A 47 7.51 -15.60 -35.37
N GLY A 48 8.75 -15.28 -35.77
CA GLY A 48 9.70 -14.55 -34.93
C GLY A 48 9.37 -13.07 -34.70
N ASN A 49 8.31 -12.54 -35.31
CA ASN A 49 7.92 -11.13 -35.23
C ASN A 49 6.62 -10.90 -34.44
N THR A 50 6.06 -11.97 -33.87
CA THR A 50 4.80 -11.97 -33.14
C THR A 50 4.92 -12.73 -31.82
N VAL A 51 4.08 -12.32 -30.87
CA VAL A 51 3.91 -13.00 -29.58
C VAL A 51 2.44 -13.23 -29.31
N LYS A 52 2.14 -14.19 -28.43
CA LYS A 52 0.79 -14.47 -27.96
C LYS A 52 0.71 -14.29 -26.45
N LEU A 53 -0.08 -13.33 -26.00
CA LEU A 53 -0.28 -13.02 -24.58
C LEU A 53 -1.62 -13.58 -24.08
N ASP A 54 -1.61 -14.29 -22.96
CA ASP A 54 -2.82 -14.73 -22.26
C ASP A 54 -3.46 -13.57 -21.48
N VAL A 55 -4.06 -12.65 -22.25
CA VAL A 55 -4.72 -11.45 -21.74
C VAL A 55 -5.89 -11.78 -20.81
N THR A 56 -6.57 -12.91 -21.02
CA THR A 56 -7.71 -13.31 -20.20
C THR A 56 -7.25 -13.74 -18.81
N SER A 57 -6.22 -14.60 -18.71
CA SER A 57 -5.69 -15.06 -17.43
C SER A 57 -5.08 -13.90 -16.63
N LEU A 58 -4.25 -13.06 -17.29
CA LEU A 58 -3.66 -11.88 -16.66
C LEU A 58 -4.74 -10.91 -16.14
N LYS A 59 -5.74 -10.60 -16.98
CA LYS A 59 -6.86 -9.73 -16.58
C LYS A 59 -7.66 -10.32 -15.41
N ASN A 60 -7.90 -11.62 -15.40
CA ASN A 60 -8.64 -12.28 -14.33
C ASN A 60 -7.89 -12.22 -12.99
N ASP A 61 -6.58 -12.46 -12.99
CA ASP A 61 -5.77 -12.38 -11.77
C ASP A 61 -5.70 -10.93 -11.24
N LEU A 62 -5.51 -9.94 -12.12
CA LEU A 62 -5.53 -8.52 -11.74
C LEU A 62 -6.89 -8.10 -11.18
N ASN A 63 -8.00 -8.48 -11.83
CA ASN A 63 -9.34 -8.20 -11.33
C ASN A 63 -9.63 -8.91 -10.01
N SER A 64 -9.14 -10.13 -9.83
CA SER A 64 -9.27 -10.85 -8.56
C SER A 64 -8.54 -10.13 -7.43
N LEU A 65 -7.36 -9.60 -7.71
CA LEU A 65 -6.61 -8.78 -6.75
C LEU A 65 -7.32 -7.46 -6.44
N VAL A 66 -7.82 -6.75 -7.46
CA VAL A 66 -8.65 -5.55 -7.28
C VAL A 66 -9.86 -5.87 -6.42
N ASN A 67 -10.59 -6.95 -6.71
CA ASN A 67 -11.77 -7.35 -5.96
C ASN A 67 -11.46 -7.68 -4.51
N LYS A 68 -10.35 -8.40 -4.25
CA LYS A 68 -9.87 -8.75 -2.90
C LYS A 68 -9.59 -7.48 -2.08
N TYR A 69 -8.84 -6.54 -2.64
CA TYR A 69 -8.42 -5.33 -1.93
C TYR A 69 -9.44 -4.18 -2.01
N ASN A 70 -10.49 -4.32 -2.82
CA ASN A 70 -11.62 -3.41 -2.82
C ASN A 70 -12.57 -3.66 -1.63
N GLN A 71 -12.52 -4.85 -1.02
CA GLN A 71 -13.24 -5.15 0.22
C GLN A 71 -12.75 -4.27 1.37
N ILE A 72 -13.57 -4.13 2.42
CA ILE A 72 -13.22 -3.39 3.63
C ILE A 72 -13.13 -4.37 4.80
N ASN A 73 -11.90 -4.70 5.21
CA ASN A 73 -11.58 -5.59 6.33
C ASN A 73 -10.14 -5.30 6.84
N SER A 74 -9.67 -6.07 7.83
CA SER A 74 -8.34 -5.90 8.43
C SER A 74 -7.17 -5.97 7.45
N ASN A 75 -7.33 -6.67 6.32
CA ASN A 75 -6.26 -6.89 5.35
C ASN A 75 -6.23 -5.81 4.25
N THR A 76 -7.15 -4.85 4.28
CA THR A 76 -7.32 -3.86 3.19
C THR A 76 -7.38 -2.42 3.69
N VAL A 77 -7.65 -2.22 4.98
CA VAL A 77 -7.74 -0.91 5.60
C VAL A 77 -6.38 -0.47 6.15
N LEU A 78 -5.89 0.66 5.64
CA LEU A 78 -4.68 1.33 6.09
C LEU A 78 -4.94 2.18 7.35
N PHE A 79 -6.08 2.86 7.39
CA PHE A 79 -6.51 3.67 8.54
C PHE A 79 -8.04 3.63 8.70
N PRO A 80 -8.58 3.51 9.92
CA PRO A 80 -7.88 3.22 11.19
C PRO A 80 -7.21 1.84 11.23
N ALA A 81 -6.26 1.66 12.15
CA ALA A 81 -5.71 0.32 12.42
C ALA A 81 -6.82 -0.61 12.94
N GLN A 82 -6.94 -1.79 12.34
CA GLN A 82 -8.05 -2.71 12.59
C GLN A 82 -7.71 -3.67 13.74
N SER A 83 -8.71 -4.03 14.55
CA SER A 83 -8.58 -5.04 15.60
C SER A 83 -9.95 -5.56 16.02
N GLY A 84 -10.01 -6.83 16.43
CA GLY A 84 -11.27 -7.50 16.77
C GLY A 84 -12.05 -7.95 15.52
N SER A 85 -13.33 -8.25 15.70
CA SER A 85 -14.21 -8.80 14.66
C SER A 85 -14.98 -7.75 13.84
N GLY A 86 -14.99 -6.49 14.29
CA GLY A 86 -15.67 -5.38 13.60
C GLY A 86 -14.70 -4.52 12.80
N VAL A 87 -15.24 -3.74 11.85
CA VAL A 87 -14.47 -2.71 11.13
C VAL A 87 -14.48 -1.42 11.94
N LYS A 88 -13.29 -0.94 12.32
CA LYS A 88 -13.13 0.38 12.92
C LYS A 88 -13.13 1.43 11.82
N VAL A 89 -13.87 2.51 12.05
CA VAL A 89 -14.01 3.65 11.13
C VAL A 89 -13.64 4.94 11.84
N ALA A 90 -13.23 5.94 11.09
CA ALA A 90 -12.93 7.29 11.57
C ALA A 90 -13.98 8.30 11.08
N THR A 91 -13.92 9.52 11.60
CA THR A 91 -14.64 10.64 10.99
C THR A 91 -14.04 10.95 9.61
N GLU A 92 -14.82 11.64 8.76
CA GLU A 92 -14.32 12.05 7.44
C GLU A 92 -13.08 12.94 7.54
N ALA A 93 -13.06 13.86 8.51
CA ALA A 93 -11.95 14.79 8.73
C ALA A 93 -10.64 14.05 9.08
N GLU A 94 -10.70 13.10 10.01
CA GLU A 94 -9.54 12.29 10.39
C GLU A 94 -9.06 11.40 9.24
N ALA A 95 -9.99 10.77 8.51
CA ALA A 95 -9.64 9.94 7.37
C ALA A 95 -8.99 10.75 6.24
N ARG A 96 -9.44 11.98 6.00
CA ARG A 96 -8.82 12.92 5.03
C ARG A 96 -7.44 13.41 5.49
N GLN A 97 -7.25 13.61 6.80
CA GLN A 97 -5.94 13.94 7.34
C GLN A 97 -4.95 12.82 7.07
N TRP A 98 -5.32 11.56 7.33
CA TRP A 98 -4.48 10.41 7.01
C TRP A 98 -4.28 10.19 5.52
N LEU A 99 -5.30 10.45 4.70
CA LEU A 99 -5.15 10.41 3.25
C LEU A 99 -4.06 11.38 2.76
N SER A 100 -4.08 12.61 3.27
CA SER A 100 -3.06 13.63 2.96
C SER A 100 -1.70 13.26 3.55
N GLU A 101 -1.66 12.77 4.78
CA GLU A 101 -0.41 12.37 5.45
C GLU A 101 0.26 11.22 4.71
N LEU A 102 -0.49 10.24 4.21
CA LEU A 102 0.04 9.11 3.43
C LEU A 102 0.31 9.46 1.96
N ASN A 103 -0.07 10.67 1.51
CA ASN A 103 0.02 11.12 0.12
C ASN A 103 -0.68 10.16 -0.86
N LEU A 104 -1.90 9.72 -0.50
CA LEU A 104 -2.70 8.79 -1.30
C LEU A 104 -3.81 9.52 -2.09
N PRO A 105 -4.24 8.98 -3.24
CA PRO A 105 -5.30 9.58 -4.05
C PRO A 105 -6.67 9.46 -3.39
N ASN A 106 -7.60 10.34 -3.77
CA ASN A 106 -8.98 10.36 -3.24
C ASN A 106 -9.74 9.04 -3.39
N SER A 107 -9.37 8.19 -4.36
CA SER A 107 -9.92 6.84 -4.53
C SER A 107 -9.68 5.91 -3.34
N CYS A 108 -8.68 6.20 -2.50
CA CYS A 108 -8.37 5.44 -1.30
C CYS A 108 -9.31 5.74 -0.14
N LEU A 109 -10.05 6.86 -0.16
CA LEU A 109 -11.01 7.20 0.89
C LEU A 109 -12.37 6.53 0.60
N LYS A 110 -12.83 5.67 1.51
CA LYS A 110 -14.10 4.95 1.36
C LYS A 110 -15.01 5.17 2.56
N SER A 111 -16.31 5.34 2.29
CA SER A 111 -17.33 5.32 3.33
C SER A 111 -17.65 3.89 3.73
N TYR A 112 -17.84 3.65 5.03
CA TYR A 112 -18.25 2.36 5.57
C TYR A 112 -19.09 2.57 6.84
N GLY A 113 -20.32 2.06 6.85
CA GLY A 113 -21.23 2.22 7.99
C GLY A 113 -21.45 3.70 8.33
N SER A 114 -21.08 4.10 9.54
CA SER A 114 -21.22 5.46 10.06
C SER A 114 -19.99 6.36 9.86
N GLY A 115 -18.95 5.89 9.16
CA GLY A 115 -17.69 6.64 9.05
C GLY A 115 -16.91 6.34 7.77
N TYR A 116 -15.60 6.58 7.85
CA TYR A 116 -14.68 6.49 6.72
C TYR A 116 -13.44 5.65 7.06
N VAL A 117 -12.86 5.05 6.02
CA VAL A 117 -11.60 4.33 6.06
C VAL A 117 -10.71 4.75 4.89
N VAL A 118 -9.40 4.62 5.06
CA VAL A 118 -8.40 4.75 3.99
C VAL A 118 -7.93 3.35 3.60
N THR A 119 -7.96 3.02 2.31
CA THR A 119 -7.55 1.73 1.75
C THR A 119 -6.34 1.86 0.82
N VAL A 120 -5.81 0.73 0.34
CA VAL A 120 -4.75 0.70 -0.68
C VAL A 120 -5.18 1.38 -1.99
N ASP A 121 -4.21 1.91 -2.74
CA ASP A 121 -4.45 2.48 -4.06
C ASP A 121 -4.53 1.38 -5.12
N LEU A 122 -5.73 1.22 -5.70
CA LEU A 122 -6.01 0.24 -6.74
C LEU A 122 -5.95 0.83 -8.15
N THR A 123 -5.72 2.14 -8.28
CA THR A 123 -5.75 2.82 -9.58
C THR A 123 -4.70 2.28 -10.57
N PRO A 124 -3.46 1.90 -10.16
CA PRO A 124 -2.51 1.31 -11.11
C PRO A 124 -2.97 -0.05 -11.64
N LEU A 125 -3.56 -0.90 -10.78
CA LEU A 125 -4.10 -2.21 -11.20
C LEU A 125 -5.30 -2.05 -12.15
N GLN A 126 -6.19 -1.10 -11.84
CA GLN A 126 -7.32 -0.78 -12.72
C GLN A 126 -6.84 -0.27 -14.08
N LYS A 127 -5.77 0.55 -14.09
CA LYS A 127 -5.15 1.02 -15.33
C LYS A 127 -4.50 -0.10 -16.12
N MET A 128 -3.81 -1.05 -15.47
CA MET A 128 -3.29 -2.25 -16.13
C MET A 128 -4.40 -3.05 -16.82
N VAL A 129 -5.56 -3.23 -16.16
CA VAL A 129 -6.73 -3.91 -16.75
C VAL A 129 -7.27 -3.15 -17.96
N GLN A 130 -7.40 -1.82 -17.85
CA GLN A 130 -7.83 -0.98 -18.97
C GLN A 130 -6.86 -1.05 -20.16
N ASP A 131 -5.55 -1.07 -19.90
CA ASP A 131 -4.53 -1.15 -20.94
C ASP A 131 -4.54 -2.52 -21.63
N ILE A 132 -4.85 -3.60 -20.90
CA ILE A 132 -5.07 -4.93 -21.47
C ILE A 132 -6.30 -4.92 -22.39
N ASP A 133 -7.42 -4.34 -21.95
CA ASP A 133 -8.63 -4.21 -22.77
C ASP A 133 -8.40 -3.36 -24.02
N GLY A 134 -7.56 -2.33 -23.91
CA GLY A 134 -7.14 -1.48 -25.02
C GLY A 134 -6.32 -2.21 -26.10
N LEU A 135 -5.80 -3.41 -25.82
CA LEU A 135 -5.14 -4.23 -26.84
C LEU A 135 -6.11 -4.81 -27.86
N GLY A 136 -7.41 -4.87 -27.54
CA GLY A 136 -8.46 -5.44 -28.39
C GLY A 136 -8.94 -6.81 -27.92
N ALA A 137 -9.97 -7.32 -28.61
CA ALA A 137 -10.61 -8.58 -28.23
C ALA A 137 -9.68 -9.79 -28.44
N PRO A 138 -9.62 -10.73 -27.49
CA PRO A 138 -8.83 -11.95 -27.64
C PRO A 138 -9.39 -12.87 -28.74
N GLY A 139 -8.56 -13.79 -29.22
CA GLY A 139 -8.95 -14.89 -30.09
C GLY A 139 -9.79 -15.95 -29.38
N LYS A 140 -10.18 -17.00 -30.12
CA LYS A 140 -11.01 -18.11 -29.60
C LYS A 140 -10.34 -18.91 -28.48
N ASP A 141 -9.00 -18.86 -28.38
CA ASP A 141 -8.20 -19.48 -27.33
C ASP A 141 -8.05 -18.59 -26.09
N SER A 142 -8.79 -17.48 -26.02
CA SER A 142 -8.75 -16.47 -24.95
C SER A 142 -7.41 -15.73 -24.83
N LYS A 143 -6.56 -15.83 -25.85
CA LYS A 143 -5.25 -15.17 -25.93
C LYS A 143 -5.25 -14.16 -27.06
N LEU A 144 -4.33 -13.20 -26.99
CA LEU A 144 -4.17 -12.17 -28.02
C LEU A 144 -2.82 -12.30 -28.70
N GLU A 145 -2.85 -12.55 -30.00
CA GLU A 145 -1.67 -12.47 -30.84
C GLU A 145 -1.42 -11.02 -31.25
N MET A 146 -0.18 -10.57 -31.13
CA MET A 146 0.23 -9.21 -31.50
C MET A 146 1.66 -9.19 -32.03
N ASP A 147 1.99 -8.18 -32.83
CA ASP A 147 3.37 -7.94 -33.23
C ASP A 147 4.24 -7.49 -32.05
N ASN A 148 5.55 -7.66 -32.21
CA ASN A 148 6.54 -7.30 -31.19
C ASN A 148 6.48 -5.82 -30.79
N ALA A 149 6.17 -4.89 -31.71
CA ALA A 149 6.15 -3.46 -31.40
C ALA A 149 4.97 -3.11 -30.47
N LYS A 150 3.78 -3.65 -30.75
CA LYS A 150 2.58 -3.51 -29.91
C LYS A 150 2.81 -4.13 -28.53
N TYR A 151 3.43 -5.32 -28.48
CA TYR A 151 3.77 -5.94 -27.20
C TYR A 151 4.74 -5.08 -26.36
N GLN A 152 5.81 -4.56 -26.96
CA GLN A 152 6.79 -3.73 -26.23
C GLN A 152 6.18 -2.41 -25.73
N ALA A 153 5.31 -1.78 -26.52
CA ALA A 153 4.57 -0.59 -26.09
C ALA A 153 3.67 -0.89 -24.88
N TRP A 154 2.89 -1.99 -24.93
CA TRP A 154 2.07 -2.44 -23.82
C TRP A 154 2.89 -2.79 -22.58
N GLN A 155 3.97 -3.57 -22.74
CA GLN A 155 4.83 -3.99 -21.64
C GLN A 155 5.43 -2.78 -20.92
N SER A 156 5.80 -1.73 -21.66
CA SER A 156 6.31 -0.49 -21.09
C SER A 156 5.26 0.24 -20.25
N GLY A 157 4.01 0.32 -20.75
CA GLY A 157 2.89 0.87 -19.98
C GLY A 157 2.59 0.06 -18.72
N PHE A 158 2.59 -1.27 -18.83
CA PHE A 158 2.40 -2.17 -17.69
C PHE A 158 3.48 -1.98 -16.61
N LYS A 159 4.76 -1.93 -17.00
CA LYS A 159 5.89 -1.68 -16.09
C LYS A 159 5.82 -0.31 -15.42
N ALA A 160 5.30 0.72 -16.11
CA ALA A 160 5.10 2.02 -15.49
C ALA A 160 4.09 1.95 -14.34
N GLN A 161 3.02 1.16 -14.47
CA GLN A 161 2.06 0.94 -13.40
C GLN A 161 2.63 0.09 -12.25
N GLU A 162 3.48 -0.89 -12.55
CA GLU A 162 4.25 -1.65 -11.54
C GLU A 162 5.14 -0.72 -10.70
N GLU A 163 5.90 0.17 -11.34
CA GLU A 163 6.76 1.13 -10.64
C GLU A 163 5.96 2.16 -9.82
N ASN A 164 4.74 2.53 -10.25
CA ASN A 164 3.84 3.36 -9.43
C ASN A 164 3.47 2.68 -8.10
N LEU A 165 3.11 1.39 -8.13
CA LEU A 165 2.80 0.62 -6.91
C LEU A 165 4.01 0.51 -5.99
N LYS A 166 5.18 0.25 -6.57
CA LYS A 166 6.45 0.13 -5.85
C LYS A 166 6.89 1.45 -5.21
N THR A 167 6.76 2.56 -5.94
CA THR A 167 7.06 3.91 -5.44
C THR A 167 6.14 4.29 -4.28
N THR A 168 4.87 3.90 -4.36
CA THR A 168 3.91 4.09 -3.25
C THR A 168 4.36 3.33 -2.01
N LEU A 169 4.69 2.03 -2.12
CA LEU A 169 5.21 1.23 -1.01
C LEU A 169 6.50 1.84 -0.41
N GLN A 170 7.43 2.29 -1.25
CA GLN A 170 8.67 2.94 -0.80
C GLN A 170 8.37 4.22 -0.02
N THR A 171 7.45 5.05 -0.49
CA THR A 171 7.05 6.30 0.17
C THR A 171 6.43 6.03 1.54
N LEU A 172 5.51 5.06 1.62
CA LEU A 172 4.87 4.67 2.88
C LEU A 172 5.89 4.11 3.89
N THR A 173 6.83 3.29 3.41
CA THR A 173 7.91 2.72 4.24
C THR A 173 8.85 3.82 4.77
N GLN A 174 9.20 4.80 3.93
CA GLN A 174 10.02 5.94 4.34
C GLN A 174 9.30 6.79 5.40
N LYS A 175 8.00 7.05 5.21
CA LYS A 175 7.19 7.78 6.19
C LYS A 175 7.10 7.04 7.53
N TYR A 176 6.91 5.73 7.51
CA TYR A 176 7.00 4.90 8.72
C TYR A 176 8.36 5.02 9.41
N SER A 177 9.46 4.88 8.67
CA SER A 177 10.82 5.02 9.22
C SER A 177 11.04 6.39 9.87
N ASN A 178 10.53 7.46 9.24
CA ASN A 178 10.57 8.81 9.81
C ASN A 178 9.70 8.93 11.08
N ALA A 179 8.51 8.33 11.10
CA ALA A 179 7.63 8.30 12.28
C ALA A 179 8.29 7.54 13.44
N ASN A 180 8.94 6.41 13.16
CA ASN A 180 9.68 5.63 14.15
C ASN A 180 10.86 6.43 14.72
N SER A 181 11.64 7.10 13.86
CA SER A 181 12.73 7.98 14.28
C SER A 181 12.26 9.14 15.16
N LEU A 182 11.11 9.75 14.83
CA LEU A 182 10.49 10.80 15.65
C LEU A 182 10.13 10.26 17.05
N TYR A 183 9.50 9.08 17.11
CA TYR A 183 9.15 8.43 18.36
C TYR A 183 10.40 8.13 19.21
N ASP A 184 11.43 7.53 18.62
CA ASP A 184 12.70 7.23 19.30
C ASP A 184 13.38 8.49 19.86
N ASN A 185 13.35 9.60 19.11
CA ASN A 185 13.93 10.86 19.57
C ASN A 185 13.16 11.44 20.78
N LEU A 186 11.83 11.32 20.79
CA LEU A 186 11.02 11.73 21.94
C LEU A 186 11.34 10.88 23.19
N VAL A 187 11.47 9.57 23.03
CA VAL A 187 11.86 8.65 24.12
C VAL A 187 13.26 9.00 24.66
N LYS A 188 14.22 9.31 23.79
CA LYS A 188 15.58 9.72 24.18
C LYS A 188 15.58 11.02 24.99
N VAL A 189 14.90 12.07 24.51
CA VAL A 189 14.80 13.36 25.22
C VAL A 189 14.27 13.15 26.63
N LEU A 190 13.22 12.34 26.76
CA LEU A 190 12.58 12.10 28.05
C LEU A 190 13.46 11.27 28.99
N SER A 191 14.18 10.29 28.45
CA SER A 191 15.18 9.53 29.20
C SER A 191 16.32 10.42 29.71
N SER A 192 16.80 11.36 28.89
CA SER A 192 17.81 12.35 29.30
C SER A 192 17.30 13.30 30.38
N THR A 193 16.07 13.80 30.28
CA THR A 193 15.47 14.66 31.30
C THR A 193 15.29 13.93 32.64
N ILE A 194 14.85 12.67 32.63
CA ILE A 194 14.74 11.84 33.84
C ILE A 194 16.10 11.66 34.48
N SER A 195 17.12 11.31 33.68
CA SER A 195 18.48 11.09 34.17
C SER A 195 19.06 12.34 34.83
N SER A 196 18.91 13.51 34.18
CA SER A 196 19.36 14.80 34.72
C SER A 196 18.62 15.20 36.00
N SER A 197 17.31 14.97 36.07
CA SER A 197 16.52 15.24 37.28
C SER A 197 16.93 14.34 38.44
N LEU A 198 17.22 13.07 38.17
CA LEU A 198 17.66 12.09 39.16
C LEU A 198 19.07 12.39 39.68
N GLU A 199 19.97 12.83 38.81
CA GLU A 199 21.31 13.31 39.20
C GLU A 199 21.21 14.55 40.09
N THR A 200 20.37 15.51 39.73
CA THR A 200 20.09 16.70 40.53
C THR A 200 19.53 16.34 41.92
N ALA A 201 18.56 15.42 41.98
CA ALA A 201 18.01 14.95 43.25
C ALA A 201 19.07 14.26 44.12
N LYS A 202 19.95 13.45 43.53
CA LYS A 202 21.10 12.84 44.24
C LYS A 202 22.05 13.89 44.78
N SER A 203 22.38 14.93 44.00
CA SER A 203 23.27 15.99 44.48
C SER A 203 22.69 16.77 45.66
N PHE A 204 21.36 16.96 45.70
CA PHE A 204 20.68 17.57 46.85
C PHE A 204 20.63 16.66 48.08
N LEU A 205 20.57 15.33 47.89
CA LEU A 205 20.55 14.36 49.00
C LEU A 205 21.95 14.03 49.55
N GLN A 206 23.00 14.30 48.79
CA GLN A 206 24.40 14.11 49.18
C GLN A 206 25.06 15.39 49.71
N GLY A 207 24.38 16.55 49.59
CA GLY A 207 24.79 17.84 50.12
C GLY A 207 24.26 18.13 51.52
#